data_AF-A0A8J5FK63-F1
#
_entry.id   AF-A0A8J5FK63-F1
#
_cell.length_a   1.000
_cell.length_b   1.000
_cell.length_c   1.000
_cell.angle_alpha   90.00
_cell.angle_beta   90.00
_cell.angle_gamma   90.00
#
_symmetry.space_group_name_H-M   'P 1'
#
loop_
_entity.id
_entity.type
_entity.pdbx_description
1 polymer ?
#
loop_
_entity_poly.entity_id
_entity_poly.type
_entity_poly.pdbx_seq_one_letter_code
_entity_poly.pdbx_strand_id
1 'polypeptide(L)'
;MEEIEGLEDLNQALIVKERQSNDELQHARKELINGLKDMGTVHATIDVKRMGELEVKQFLPTCKQKFGKDEAESRSALYCSHWQEELQQSSWHPFTVIMTEGKSKIRYPVPELWNFKEDKKAMLQDGIQYILKQWKTHKRK
;
A
#
# COMPACT_ATOMS: atom_id res chain seq x y z
N MET A 1 -5.08 8.09 48.27
CA MET A 1 -6.09 7.18 47.69
C MET A 1 -6.76 7.88 46.51
N GLU A 2 -7.39 9.03 46.71
CA GLU A 2 -7.92 9.90 45.63
C GLU A 2 -6.89 10.28 44.55
N GLU A 3 -5.64 10.54 44.93
CA GLU A 3 -4.59 10.92 43.97
C GLU A 3 -4.16 9.77 43.04
N ILE A 4 -4.24 8.53 43.54
CA ILE A 4 -3.97 7.32 42.75
C ILE A 4 -5.14 7.04 41.80
N GLU A 5 -6.37 7.18 42.31
CA GLU A 5 -7.60 7.05 41.53
C GLU A 5 -7.66 8.10 40.38
N GLY A 6 -7.30 9.36 40.66
CA GLY A 6 -7.22 10.39 39.63
C GLY A 6 -6.14 10.15 38.56
N LEU A 7 -5.02 9.52 38.93
CA LEU A 7 -3.98 9.09 37.98
C LEU A 7 -4.45 7.92 37.10
N GLU A 8 -5.20 6.98 37.66
CA GLU A 8 -5.78 5.85 36.93
C GLU A 8 -6.82 6.34 35.91
N ASP A 9 -7.71 7.25 36.32
CA ASP A 9 -8.71 7.86 35.45
C ASP A 9 -8.06 8.62 34.28
N LEU A 10 -7.02 9.40 34.56
CA LEU A 10 -6.28 10.12 33.53
C LEU A 10 -5.61 9.16 32.53
N ASN A 11 -4.98 8.10 33.03
CA ASN A 11 -4.34 7.11 32.17
C ASN A 11 -5.38 6.42 31.26
N GLN A 12 -6.53 6.04 31.81
CA GLN A 12 -7.61 5.44 31.03
C GLN A 12 -8.14 6.40 29.96
N ALA A 13 -8.30 7.68 30.28
CA ALA A 13 -8.71 8.70 29.32
C ALA A 13 -7.69 8.88 28.19
N LEU A 14 -6.39 8.89 28.52
CA LEU A 14 -5.31 8.99 27.52
C LEU A 14 -5.28 7.78 26.58
N ILE A 15 -5.45 6.56 27.09
CA ILE A 15 -5.55 5.35 26.27
C ILE A 15 -6.72 5.43 25.31
N VAL A 16 -7.89 5.88 25.77
CA VAL A 16 -9.07 6.04 24.90
C VAL A 16 -8.82 7.09 23.82
N LYS A 17 -8.20 8.22 24.17
CA LYS A 17 -7.86 9.28 23.21
C LYS A 17 -6.82 8.85 22.18
N GLU A 18 -5.81 8.11 22.60
CA GLU A 18 -4.79 7.56 21.69
C GLU A 18 -5.42 6.62 20.67
N ARG A 19 -6.27 5.69 21.13
CA ARG A 19 -7.00 4.77 20.23
C ARG A 19 -7.88 5.51 19.23
N GLN A 20 -8.67 6.49 19.71
CA GLN A 20 -9.51 7.32 18.84
C GLN A 20 -8.67 8.06 17.78
N SER A 21 -7.58 8.71 18.20
CA SER A 21 -6.71 9.44 17.27
C SER A 21 -6.05 8.51 16.26
N ASN A 22 -5.65 7.31 16.68
CA ASN A 22 -5.08 6.31 15.78
C ASN A 22 -6.12 5.82 14.77
N ASP A 23 -7.35 5.54 15.20
CA ASP A 23 -8.45 5.11 14.32
C ASP A 23 -8.76 6.19 13.26
N GLU A 24 -8.80 7.46 13.65
CA GLU A 24 -8.98 8.59 12.74
C GLU A 24 -7.84 8.68 11.71
N LEU A 25 -6.58 8.52 12.16
CA LEU A 25 -5.41 8.53 11.27
C LEU A 25 -5.41 7.35 10.29
N GLN A 26 -5.77 6.14 10.75
CA GLN A 26 -5.88 4.98 9.88
C GLN A 26 -7.01 5.16 8.86
N HIS A 27 -8.14 5.74 9.29
CA HIS A 27 -9.27 6.05 8.40
C HIS A 27 -8.85 7.07 7.33
N ALA A 28 -8.25 8.20 7.73
CA ALA A 28 -7.77 9.21 6.79
C ALA A 28 -6.76 8.64 5.79
N ARG A 29 -5.86 7.76 6.24
CA ARG A 29 -4.91 7.06 5.37
C ARG A 29 -5.60 6.14 4.37
N LYS A 30 -6.63 5.41 4.79
CA LYS A 30 -7.41 4.53 3.93
C LYS A 30 -8.15 5.31 2.86
N GLU A 31 -8.79 6.42 3.23
CA GLU A 31 -9.48 7.30 2.29
C GLU A 31 -8.52 7.93 1.28
N LEU A 32 -7.34 8.37 1.75
CA LEU A 32 -6.30 8.88 0.85
C LEU A 32 -5.86 7.81 -0.18
N ILE A 33 -5.61 6.59 0.28
CA ILE A 33 -5.24 5.46 -0.59
C ILE A 33 -6.37 5.18 -1.60
N ASN A 34 -7.63 5.19 -1.17
CA ASN A 34 -8.74 4.97 -2.06
C ASN A 34 -8.86 6.08 -3.12
N GLY A 35 -8.76 7.35 -2.73
CA GLY A 35 -8.81 8.47 -3.67
C GLY A 35 -7.66 8.48 -4.69
N LEU A 36 -6.46 8.05 -4.30
CA LEU A 36 -5.31 7.97 -5.21
C LEU A 36 -5.42 6.85 -6.24
N LYS A 37 -6.09 5.74 -5.94
CA LYS A 37 -6.33 4.65 -6.91
C LYS A 37 -7.02 5.15 -8.18
N ASP A 38 -7.96 6.09 -8.02
CA ASP A 38 -8.77 6.61 -9.13
C ASP A 38 -8.07 7.74 -9.90
N MET A 39 -7.02 8.34 -9.31
CA MET A 39 -6.26 9.44 -9.92
C MET A 39 -5.22 8.99 -10.96
N GLY A 40 -4.91 7.70 -11.03
CA GLY A 40 -4.26 7.02 -12.17
C GLY A 40 -3.14 7.81 -12.86
N THR A 41 -2.15 8.31 -12.12
CA THR A 41 -1.05 9.08 -12.71
C THR A 41 0.14 8.19 -13.05
N VAL A 42 0.35 7.95 -14.36
CA VAL A 42 1.46 7.12 -14.91
C VAL A 42 2.86 7.55 -14.41
N HIS A 43 3.02 8.80 -13.97
CA HIS A 43 4.28 9.36 -13.45
C HIS A 43 4.12 10.07 -12.09
N ALA A 44 3.25 9.58 -11.21
CA ALA A 44 3.11 10.14 -9.87
C ALA A 44 4.41 10.01 -9.06
N THR A 45 4.77 11.08 -8.33
CA THR A 45 5.84 11.00 -7.31
C THR A 45 5.35 10.25 -6.06
N ILE A 46 4.05 10.38 -5.74
CA ILE A 46 3.39 9.67 -4.66
C ILE A 46 2.14 9.01 -5.23
N ASP A 47 2.02 7.70 -5.05
CA ASP A 47 0.86 6.91 -5.48
C ASP A 47 0.68 5.67 -4.59
N VAL A 48 -0.33 4.86 -4.90
CA VAL A 48 -0.59 3.58 -4.24
C VAL A 48 0.26 2.48 -4.88
N LYS A 49 1.13 1.86 -4.08
CA LYS A 49 1.88 0.65 -4.45
C LYS A 49 1.26 -0.56 -3.75
N ARG A 50 0.94 -1.60 -4.51
CA ARG A 50 0.43 -2.87 -3.96
C ARG A 50 1.60 -3.76 -3.59
N MET A 51 1.89 -3.86 -2.31
CA MET A 51 3.02 -4.63 -1.81
C MET A 51 2.76 -6.13 -1.99
N GLY A 52 3.65 -6.82 -2.71
CA GLY A 52 3.51 -8.24 -3.03
C GLY A 52 2.73 -8.53 -4.33
N GLU A 53 2.31 -7.51 -5.07
CA GLU A 53 1.81 -7.70 -6.44
C GLU A 53 3.00 -7.73 -7.42
N LEU A 54 2.98 -8.69 -8.33
CA LEU A 54 3.97 -8.75 -9.40
C LEU A 54 3.65 -7.70 -10.46
N GLU A 55 4.66 -6.95 -10.88
CA GLU A 55 4.53 -6.00 -11.97
C GLU A 55 4.82 -6.66 -13.31
N VAL A 56 3.82 -6.68 -14.21
CA VAL A 56 3.97 -7.16 -15.60
C VAL A 56 5.17 -6.52 -16.31
N LYS A 57 5.46 -5.24 -15.99
CA LYS A 57 6.57 -4.47 -16.58
C LYS A 57 7.93 -5.12 -16.35
N GLN A 58 8.12 -5.88 -15.26
CA GLN A 58 9.39 -6.56 -15.00
C GLN A 58 9.62 -7.77 -15.90
N PHE A 59 8.55 -8.38 -16.41
CA PHE A 59 8.63 -9.52 -17.33
C PHE A 59 8.81 -9.10 -18.79
N LEU A 60 8.46 -7.85 -19.14
CA LEU A 60 8.52 -7.33 -20.52
C LEU A 60 9.90 -7.44 -21.16
N PRO A 61 11.02 -7.03 -20.53
CA PRO A 61 12.35 -7.12 -21.15
C PRO A 61 12.72 -8.56 -21.50
N THR A 62 12.48 -9.49 -20.56
CA THR A 62 12.78 -10.92 -20.72
C THR A 62 11.88 -11.56 -21.78
N CYS A 63 10.60 -11.18 -21.83
CA CYS A 63 9.67 -11.70 -22.84
C CYS A 63 9.98 -11.14 -24.24
N LYS A 64 10.41 -9.88 -24.37
CA LYS A 64 10.88 -9.31 -25.64
C LYS A 64 12.08 -10.06 -26.19
N GLN A 65 13.00 -10.46 -25.32
CA GLN A 65 14.18 -11.24 -25.69
C GLN A 65 13.81 -12.66 -26.15
N LYS A 66 12.82 -13.31 -25.51
CA LYS A 66 12.45 -14.71 -25.78
C LYS A 66 11.41 -14.92 -26.89
N PHE A 67 10.40 -14.05 -26.98
CA PHE A 67 9.21 -14.26 -27.82
C PHE A 67 9.02 -13.20 -28.91
N GLY A 68 9.95 -12.23 -28.99
CA GLY A 68 9.82 -11.10 -29.91
C GLY A 68 8.81 -10.05 -29.41
N LYS A 69 8.73 -8.92 -30.12
CA LYS A 69 7.98 -7.74 -29.67
C LYS A 69 6.47 -7.98 -29.60
N ASP A 70 5.93 -8.74 -30.57
CA ASP A 70 4.49 -8.88 -30.77
C ASP A 70 3.85 -9.81 -29.71
N GLU A 71 4.58 -10.81 -29.23
CA GLU A 71 4.09 -11.72 -28.18
C GLU A 71 4.54 -11.31 -26.77
N ALA A 72 5.49 -10.38 -26.64
CA ALA A 72 6.09 -10.05 -25.35
C ALA A 72 5.10 -9.56 -24.31
N GLU A 73 4.13 -8.74 -24.70
CA GLU A 73 3.12 -8.19 -23.79
C GLU A 73 2.19 -9.28 -23.28
N SER A 74 1.64 -10.08 -24.19
CA SER A 74 0.77 -11.23 -23.86
C SER A 74 1.49 -12.26 -22.99
N ARG A 75 2.75 -12.59 -23.29
CA ARG A 75 3.56 -13.53 -22.49
C ARG A 75 3.90 -12.96 -21.12
N SER A 76 4.22 -11.68 -21.04
CA SER A 76 4.51 -11.02 -19.75
C SER A 76 3.30 -11.01 -18.84
N ALA A 77 2.12 -10.70 -19.38
CA ALA A 77 0.87 -10.75 -18.64
C ALA A 77 0.56 -12.18 -18.17
N LEU A 78 0.72 -13.18 -19.04
CA LEU A 78 0.52 -14.59 -18.71
C LEU A 78 1.44 -15.05 -17.58
N TYR A 79 2.73 -14.76 -17.65
CA TYR A 79 3.68 -15.11 -16.58
C TYR A 79 3.37 -14.39 -15.28
N CYS A 80 2.99 -13.11 -15.34
CA CYS A 80 2.62 -12.35 -14.17
C CYS A 80 1.41 -12.97 -13.47
N SER A 81 0.35 -13.33 -14.21
CA SER A 81 -0.82 -14.01 -13.66
C SER A 81 -0.46 -15.37 -13.06
N HIS A 82 0.31 -16.18 -13.79
CA HIS A 82 0.72 -17.51 -13.32
C HIS A 82 1.51 -17.42 -12.00
N TRP A 83 2.53 -16.55 -11.93
CA TRP A 83 3.29 -16.37 -10.71
C TRP A 83 2.48 -15.73 -9.58
N GLN A 84 1.48 -14.90 -9.90
CA GLN A 84 0.57 -14.35 -8.88
C GLN A 84 -0.31 -15.44 -8.26
N GLU A 85 -0.70 -16.46 -9.03
CA GLU A 85 -1.41 -17.64 -8.53
C GLU A 85 -0.49 -18.54 -7.69
N GLU A 86 0.74 -18.76 -8.14
CA GLU A 86 1.75 -19.48 -7.34
C GLU A 86 2.03 -18.76 -6.01
N LEU A 87 2.15 -17.42 -6.00
CA LEU A 87 2.27 -16.58 -4.79
C LEU A 87 1.09 -16.71 -3.82
N GLN A 88 -0.09 -17.12 -4.30
CA GLN A 88 -1.27 -17.33 -3.46
C GLN A 88 -1.32 -18.74 -2.86
N GLN A 89 -0.55 -19.70 -3.38
CA GLN A 89 -0.54 -21.05 -2.83
C GLN A 89 0.06 -21.03 -1.41
N SER A 90 -0.74 -21.47 -0.43
CA SER A 90 -0.35 -21.50 0.99
C SER A 90 0.88 -22.35 1.29
N SER A 91 1.34 -23.19 0.36
CA SER A 91 2.56 -24.00 0.46
C SER A 91 3.82 -23.24 0.05
N TRP A 92 3.68 -22.09 -0.62
CA TRP A 92 4.81 -21.28 -1.07
C TRP A 92 4.99 -20.07 -0.14
N HIS A 93 6.16 -19.98 0.51
CA HIS A 93 6.46 -18.97 1.54
C HIS A 93 7.70 -18.12 1.22
N PRO A 94 7.64 -17.18 0.26
CA PRO A 94 8.81 -16.35 -0.05
C PRO A 94 9.05 -15.21 0.95
N PHE A 95 8.02 -14.69 1.63
CA PHE A 95 8.15 -13.55 2.56
C PHE A 95 7.26 -13.77 3.81
N THR A 96 7.86 -14.33 4.84
CA THR A 96 7.49 -14.39 6.28
C THR A 96 6.01 -14.40 6.68
N VAL A 97 5.56 -15.56 7.18
CA VAL A 97 4.28 -15.74 7.89
C VAL A 97 4.35 -15.01 9.25
N ILE A 98 3.59 -13.94 9.45
CA ILE A 98 3.37 -13.38 10.79
C ILE A 98 2.27 -14.21 11.46
N MET A 99 2.67 -15.03 12.43
CA MET A 99 1.76 -15.82 13.27
C MET A 99 1.11 -14.89 14.31
N THR A 100 -0.14 -14.47 14.08
CA THR A 100 -0.99 -13.87 15.13
C THR A 100 -2.06 -14.87 15.52
N GLU A 101 -2.05 -15.32 16.78
CA GLU A 101 -3.12 -16.15 17.38
C GLU A 101 -3.46 -17.46 16.64
N GLY A 102 -2.45 -18.15 16.09
CA GLY A 102 -2.61 -19.50 15.52
C GLY A 102 -3.39 -19.59 14.20
N LYS A 103 -3.69 -18.46 13.56
CA LYS A 103 -4.30 -18.41 12.21
C LYS A 103 -3.32 -17.85 11.19
N SER A 104 -2.97 -18.65 10.18
CA SER A 104 -2.23 -18.18 9.01
C SER A 104 -3.12 -17.21 8.22
N LYS A 105 -2.71 -15.94 8.12
CA LYS A 105 -3.33 -14.99 7.19
C LYS A 105 -2.52 -14.98 5.90
N ILE A 106 -3.09 -15.52 4.83
CA ILE A 106 -2.59 -15.27 3.46
C ILE A 106 -2.69 -13.76 3.25
N ARG A 107 -1.55 -13.09 3.05
CA ARG A 107 -1.50 -11.64 2.90
C ARG A 107 -1.77 -11.29 1.44
N TYR A 108 -3.01 -10.92 1.13
CA TYR A 108 -3.35 -10.27 -0.14
C TYR A 108 -2.44 -9.05 -0.37
N PRO A 109 -2.14 -8.67 -1.64
CA PRO A 109 -1.37 -7.46 -1.91
C PRO A 109 -1.95 -6.27 -1.18
N VAL A 110 -1.17 -5.68 -0.27
CA VAL A 110 -1.64 -4.58 0.58
C VAL A 110 -1.38 -3.27 -0.15
N PRO A 111 -2.39 -2.46 -0.44
CA PRO A 111 -2.18 -1.14 -1.01
C PRO A 111 -1.53 -0.24 0.05
N GLU A 112 -0.35 0.27 -0.26
CA GLU A 112 0.39 1.19 0.58
C GLU A 112 0.64 2.51 -0.14
N LEU A 113 0.55 3.61 0.60
CA LEU A 113 0.97 4.91 0.11
C LEU A 113 2.50 4.90 -0.06
N TRP A 114 2.99 5.14 -1.27
CA TRP A 114 4.40 5.00 -1.62
C TRP A 114 4.96 6.28 -2.26
N ASN A 115 6.17 6.64 -1.87
CA ASN A 115 6.97 7.67 -2.53
C ASN A 115 7.91 6.98 -3.52
N PHE A 116 7.63 7.11 -4.82
CA PHE A 116 8.42 6.48 -5.88
C PHE A 116 9.76 7.17 -6.15
N LYS A 117 9.94 8.40 -5.67
CA LYS A 117 11.22 9.13 -5.77
C LYS A 117 12.22 8.67 -4.71
N GLU A 118 11.74 8.37 -3.50
CA GLU A 118 12.58 7.95 -2.36
C GLU A 118 12.54 6.43 -2.12
N ASP A 119 11.78 5.71 -2.94
CA ASP A 119 11.49 4.27 -2.85
C ASP A 119 11.19 3.79 -1.41
N LYS A 120 10.28 4.52 -0.74
CA LYS A 120 9.85 4.18 0.61
C LYS A 120 8.37 4.49 0.82
N LYS A 121 7.81 3.96 1.90
CA LYS A 121 6.45 4.27 2.34
C LYS A 121 6.29 5.77 2.60
N ALA A 122 5.31 6.39 1.96
CA ALA A 122 5.00 7.80 2.15
C ALA A 122 4.20 8.04 3.45
N MET A 123 4.38 9.23 4.03
CA MET A 123 3.56 9.70 5.14
C MET A 123 2.22 10.25 4.64
N LEU A 124 1.22 10.26 5.51
CA LEU A 124 -0.11 10.84 5.21
C LEU A 124 0.01 12.31 4.76
N GLN A 125 0.87 13.07 5.43
CA GLN A 125 1.15 14.47 5.12
C GLN A 125 1.69 14.66 3.70
N ASP A 126 2.63 13.80 3.27
CA ASP A 126 3.21 13.87 1.93
C ASP A 126 2.15 13.67 0.84
N GLY A 127 1.26 12.69 1.04
CA GLY A 127 0.17 12.41 0.11
C GLY A 127 -0.86 13.54 0.04
N ILE A 128 -1.22 14.13 1.18
CA ILE A 128 -2.11 15.31 1.21
C ILE A 128 -1.45 16.49 0.47
N GLN A 129 -0.18 16.76 0.74
CA GLN A 129 0.56 17.83 0.08
C GLN A 129 0.64 17.63 -1.43
N TYR A 130 0.83 16.39 -1.88
CA TYR A 130 0.82 16.02 -3.29
C TYR A 130 -0.54 16.31 -3.94
N ILE A 131 -1.64 15.86 -3.35
CA ILE A 131 -2.99 16.11 -3.90
C ILE A 131 -3.28 17.60 -3.95
N LEU A 132 -2.97 18.35 -2.89
CA LEU A 132 -3.17 19.80 -2.86
C LEU A 132 -2.38 20.51 -3.98
N LYS A 133 -1.17 20.05 -4.28
CA LYS A 133 -0.37 20.56 -5.39
C LYS A 133 -1.02 20.24 -6.74
N GLN A 134 -1.49 19.01 -6.95
CA GLN A 134 -2.15 18.61 -8.19
C GLN A 134 -3.45 19.40 -8.41
N TRP A 135 -4.26 19.57 -7.37
CA TRP A 135 -5.48 20.37 -7.40
C TRP A 135 -5.18 21.81 -7.82
N LYS A 136 -4.20 22.47 -7.18
CA LYS A 136 -3.82 23.85 -7.51
C LYS A 136 -3.34 24.00 -8.96
N THR A 137 -2.69 22.96 -9.49
CA THR A 137 -2.21 22.94 -10.87
C THR A 137 -3.36 22.81 -11.86
N HIS A 138 -4.35 21.96 -11.56
CA HIS A 138 -5.53 21.79 -12.40
C HIS A 138 -6.48 23.00 -12.36
N LYS A 139 -6.60 23.71 -11.23
CA LYS A 139 -7.40 24.94 -11.13
C LYS A 139 -6.81 26.15 -11.87
N ARG A 140 -5.54 26.09 -12.27
CA ARG A 140 -4.83 27.19 -12.95
C ARG A 140 -4.81 27.04 -14.48
N LYS A 141 -5.30 25.92 -15.00
CA LYS A 141 -5.59 25.71 -16.43
C LYS A 141 -7.05 26.07 -16.69
#